data_AF-A0A7X3MKV6-F1
#
_entry.id   AF-A0A7X3MKV6-F1
#
_cell.length_a   1.000
_cell.length_b   1.000
_cell.length_c   1.000
_cell.angle_alpha   90.00
_cell.angle_beta   90.00
_cell.angle_gamma   90.00
#
_symmetry.space_group_name_H-M   'P 1'
#
loop_
_entity.id
_entity.type
_entity.pdbx_description
1 polymer ?
#
loop_
_entity_poly.entity_id
_entity_poly.type
_entity_poly.pdbx_seq_one_letter_code
_entity_poly.pdbx_strand_id
1 'polypeptide(L)'
;MKYVIFGAGSYGELALDFLGYLRVLCFADNYAYGKELRGKKIISFGELKELSLDELIIVVASGNYSKEMEAQLIANHMTKYFIFHDYDLRIDIEVLPIYALNKRIERVSYNRILSCGNVSKYHKIAVLGINHYIPYLLSEIAIQNNYKNIVEVISHTDTDVRQCMGIPVVTWKEADKDFDCLIVNEKRQLIDNLEIYENAEGDFDIIDIYDADFVEPSFYHPELQKYKDLYKGKRIFVIGNGPSLTIKDLSTLHRHREICIVSNMMYRAYDQTDFRADFYIMCDQDGIDDSQEDLSNIPGNLLIGDGYHVERPNRPIKGIQYYHDLFTHFLPNYPKFSNDLSKGLYRGGTITYNGLQLAAYLGAKEIYLLGVDHSYLNNSTAEENHFIKNYYSQEEKKRYEERNKERVIPFEADKALKAYEAAELYSRKHGFRIYNATRGGKLEVFERVAFDSLFED
;
A
#
# COMPACT_ATOMS: atom_id res chain seq x y z
N MET A 1 24.65 8.05 -14.47
CA MET A 1 25.57 6.89 -14.29
C MET A 1 25.31 5.84 -15.38
N LYS A 2 26.27 4.98 -15.71
CA LYS A 2 26.12 3.86 -16.66
C LYS A 2 26.64 2.54 -16.07
N TYR A 3 26.29 1.41 -16.67
CA TYR A 3 26.84 0.11 -16.30
C TYR A 3 28.04 -0.27 -17.17
N VAL A 4 29.00 -0.98 -16.60
CA VAL A 4 29.96 -1.82 -17.34
C VAL A 4 29.70 -3.26 -16.94
N ILE A 5 29.43 -4.13 -17.92
CA ILE A 5 29.22 -5.55 -17.66
C ILE A 5 30.58 -6.24 -17.69
N PHE A 6 31.06 -6.74 -16.55
CA PHE A 6 32.26 -7.54 -16.48
C PHE A 6 31.87 -9.01 -16.75
N GLY A 7 32.20 -9.49 -17.94
CA GLY A 7 31.88 -10.81 -18.48
C GLY A 7 31.19 -10.68 -19.84
N ALA A 8 31.90 -11.02 -20.92
CA ALA A 8 31.39 -10.93 -22.30
C ALA A 8 30.90 -12.28 -22.85
N GLY A 9 30.36 -13.14 -21.98
CA GLY A 9 29.75 -14.42 -22.32
C GLY A 9 28.21 -14.35 -22.38
N SER A 10 27.56 -15.51 -22.40
CA SER A 10 26.10 -15.62 -22.44
C SER A 10 25.41 -14.88 -21.28
N TYR A 11 25.96 -14.96 -20.06
CA TYR A 11 25.46 -14.20 -18.91
C TYR A 11 25.60 -12.68 -19.09
N GLY A 12 26.64 -12.23 -19.76
CA GLY A 12 26.81 -10.82 -20.10
C GLY A 12 25.75 -10.32 -21.09
N GLU A 13 25.42 -11.13 -22.09
CA GLU A 13 24.31 -10.80 -23.01
C GLU A 13 22.97 -10.74 -22.28
N LEU A 14 22.69 -11.68 -21.38
CA LEU A 14 21.49 -11.66 -20.53
C LEU A 14 21.45 -10.40 -19.64
N ALA A 15 22.57 -10.03 -19.02
CA ALA A 15 22.67 -8.80 -18.22
C ALA A 15 22.45 -7.55 -19.08
N LEU A 16 22.94 -7.52 -20.33
CA LEU A 16 22.71 -6.41 -21.26
C LEU A 16 21.23 -6.26 -21.60
N ASP A 17 20.55 -7.37 -21.89
CA ASP A 17 19.13 -7.39 -22.22
C ASP A 17 18.27 -6.97 -21.00
N PHE A 18 18.65 -7.40 -19.79
CA PHE A 18 17.98 -7.03 -18.54
C PHE A 18 18.18 -5.55 -18.15
N LEU A 19 19.42 -5.06 -18.16
CA LEU A 19 19.75 -3.69 -17.75
C LEU A 19 19.38 -2.63 -18.79
N GLY A 20 19.24 -3.05 -20.05
CA GLY A 20 18.90 -2.19 -21.17
C GLY A 20 20.12 -1.62 -21.90
N TYR A 21 20.12 -1.77 -23.23
CA TYR A 21 21.24 -1.45 -24.10
C TYR A 21 21.84 -0.04 -23.92
N LEU A 22 21.00 0.99 -23.77
CA LEU A 22 21.44 2.39 -23.66
C LEU A 22 22.15 2.70 -22.33
N ARG A 23 21.88 1.88 -21.31
CA ARG A 23 22.42 2.06 -19.95
C ARG A 23 23.77 1.40 -19.76
N VAL A 24 24.12 0.45 -20.62
CA VAL A 24 25.43 -0.22 -20.61
C VAL A 24 26.42 0.55 -21.48
N LEU A 25 27.56 0.94 -20.93
CA LEU A 25 28.63 1.61 -21.66
C LEU A 25 29.38 0.62 -22.57
N CYS A 26 29.89 -0.46 -21.98
CA CYS A 26 30.70 -1.48 -22.64
C CYS A 26 30.69 -2.78 -21.83
N PHE A 27 31.31 -3.81 -22.39
CA PHE A 27 31.70 -5.01 -21.65
C PHE A 27 33.16 -4.89 -21.21
N ALA A 28 33.51 -5.56 -20.11
CA ALA A 28 34.89 -5.89 -19.77
C ALA A 28 35.05 -7.41 -19.78
N ASP A 29 36.20 -7.95 -20.16
CA ASP A 29 36.48 -9.39 -20.10
C ASP A 29 37.98 -9.67 -20.00
N ASN A 30 38.36 -10.73 -19.28
CA ASN A 30 39.77 -11.10 -19.08
C ASN A 30 40.41 -11.74 -20.31
N TYR A 31 39.60 -12.34 -21.19
CA TYR A 31 40.09 -13.16 -22.31
C TYR A 31 39.54 -12.69 -23.66
N ALA A 32 38.36 -12.07 -23.67
CA ALA A 32 37.67 -11.67 -24.91
C ALA A 32 37.83 -10.18 -25.29
N TYR A 33 38.69 -9.43 -24.61
CA TYR A 33 38.92 -8.00 -24.87
C TYR A 33 39.48 -7.72 -26.28
N GLY A 34 39.29 -6.48 -26.74
CA GLY A 34 39.68 -6.05 -28.10
C GLY A 34 38.68 -6.42 -29.19
N LYS A 35 37.54 -7.02 -28.81
CA LYS A 35 36.42 -7.38 -29.69
C LYS A 35 35.20 -6.52 -29.40
N GLU A 36 34.12 -6.79 -30.12
CA GLU A 36 32.81 -6.25 -29.83
C GLU A 36 31.80 -7.38 -29.60
N LEU A 37 30.83 -7.12 -28.73
CA LEU A 37 29.69 -7.98 -28.47
C LEU A 37 28.43 -7.13 -28.56
N ARG A 38 27.47 -7.53 -29.41
CA ARG A 38 26.21 -6.80 -29.63
C ARG A 38 26.42 -5.31 -29.95
N GLY A 39 27.54 -4.96 -30.62
CA GLY A 39 27.91 -3.57 -30.95
C GLY A 39 28.43 -2.73 -29.78
N LYS A 40 28.75 -3.35 -28.63
CA LYS A 40 29.47 -2.75 -27.51
C LYS A 40 30.90 -3.26 -27.51
N LYS A 41 31.88 -2.39 -27.25
CA LYS A 41 33.29 -2.79 -27.09
C LYS A 41 33.45 -3.71 -25.89
N ILE A 42 34.39 -4.66 -25.99
CA ILE A 42 34.88 -5.46 -24.87
C ILE A 42 36.28 -4.95 -24.51
N ILE A 43 36.40 -4.32 -23.34
CA ILE A 43 37.67 -3.82 -22.82
C ILE A 43 38.34 -4.85 -21.90
N SER A 44 39.64 -4.73 -21.71
CA SER A 44 40.38 -5.52 -20.74
C SER A 44 40.11 -5.04 -19.31
N PHE A 45 40.43 -5.87 -18.32
CA PHE A 45 40.41 -5.43 -16.92
C PHE A 45 41.41 -4.29 -16.65
N GLY A 46 42.51 -4.22 -17.41
CA GLY A 46 43.44 -3.10 -17.37
C GLY A 46 42.75 -1.78 -17.72
N GLU A 47 42.08 -1.74 -18.87
CA GLU A 47 41.31 -0.58 -19.35
C GLU A 47 40.12 -0.25 -18.42
N LEU A 48 39.47 -1.25 -17.83
CA LEU A 48 38.38 -1.03 -16.86
C LEU A 48 38.84 -0.16 -15.68
N LYS A 49 40.07 -0.35 -15.18
CA LYS A 49 40.63 0.43 -14.06
C LYS A 49 40.93 1.89 -14.44
N GLU A 50 41.09 2.18 -15.72
CA GLU A 50 41.38 3.52 -16.21
C GLU A 50 40.10 4.34 -16.41
N LEU A 51 38.92 3.71 -16.36
CA LEU A 51 37.64 4.40 -16.45
C LEU A 51 37.33 5.18 -15.16
N SER A 52 36.61 6.30 -15.31
CA SER A 52 36.07 7.04 -14.17
C SER A 52 34.97 6.24 -13.46
N LEU A 53 35.32 5.57 -12.37
CA LEU A 53 34.39 4.75 -11.57
C LEU A 53 33.34 5.58 -10.82
N ASP A 54 33.54 6.90 -10.72
CA ASP A 54 32.54 7.81 -10.15
C ASP A 54 31.22 7.78 -10.93
N GLU A 55 31.28 7.52 -12.24
CA GLU A 55 30.11 7.51 -13.14
C GLU A 55 29.66 6.13 -13.59
N LEU A 56 30.25 5.05 -13.06
CA LEU A 56 30.04 3.69 -13.53
C LEU A 56 29.70 2.71 -12.40
N ILE A 57 28.71 1.84 -12.62
CA ILE A 57 28.51 0.62 -11.82
C ILE A 57 29.06 -0.57 -12.59
N ILE A 58 29.81 -1.44 -11.91
CA ILE A 58 30.28 -2.69 -12.50
C ILE A 58 29.28 -3.81 -12.19
N VAL A 59 28.87 -4.56 -13.22
CA VAL A 59 27.99 -5.72 -13.07
C VAL A 59 28.76 -6.97 -13.45
N VAL A 60 29.08 -7.81 -12.47
CA VAL A 60 29.78 -9.07 -12.73
C VAL A 60 28.78 -10.10 -13.26
N ALA A 61 28.94 -10.52 -14.51
CA ALA A 61 28.00 -11.41 -15.20
C ALA A 61 28.75 -12.63 -15.78
N SER A 62 28.92 -13.66 -14.94
CA SER A 62 29.62 -14.88 -15.34
C SER A 62 29.15 -16.09 -14.53
N GLY A 63 28.76 -17.17 -15.21
CA GLY A 63 28.35 -18.41 -14.54
C GLY A 63 29.50 -19.19 -13.91
N ASN A 64 30.72 -19.11 -14.49
CA ASN A 64 31.86 -19.95 -14.08
C ASN A 64 32.99 -19.17 -13.40
N TYR A 65 33.07 -17.85 -13.60
CA TYR A 65 34.22 -17.04 -13.18
C TYR A 65 33.85 -15.85 -12.28
N SER A 66 32.60 -15.74 -11.83
CA SER A 66 32.14 -14.60 -11.00
C SER A 66 33.01 -14.37 -9.76
N LYS A 67 33.41 -15.43 -9.05
CA LYS A 67 34.28 -15.34 -7.87
C LYS A 67 35.67 -14.80 -8.18
N GLU A 68 36.27 -15.21 -9.29
CA GLU A 68 37.59 -14.73 -9.72
C GLU A 68 37.51 -13.25 -10.09
N MET A 69 36.49 -12.89 -10.87
CA MET A 69 36.25 -11.52 -11.33
C MET A 69 35.96 -10.59 -10.15
N GLU A 70 35.16 -11.04 -9.20
CA GLU A 70 34.90 -10.33 -7.94
C GLU A 70 36.21 -10.14 -7.14
N ALA A 71 37.04 -11.16 -7.01
CA ALA A 71 38.33 -11.05 -6.32
C ALA A 71 39.25 -10.00 -6.98
N GLN A 72 39.21 -9.87 -8.32
CA GLN A 72 39.94 -8.81 -9.03
C GLN A 72 39.41 -7.42 -8.67
N LEU A 73 38.08 -7.23 -8.57
CA LEU A 73 37.47 -5.97 -8.15
C LEU A 73 37.90 -5.59 -6.72
N ILE A 74 37.80 -6.55 -5.79
CA ILE A 74 38.20 -6.37 -4.39
C ILE A 74 39.69 -6.02 -4.27
N ALA A 75 40.57 -6.74 -4.98
CA ALA A 75 42.01 -6.51 -4.94
C ALA A 75 42.42 -5.13 -5.49
N ASN A 76 41.54 -4.47 -6.25
CA ASN A 76 41.76 -3.13 -6.80
C ASN A 76 40.88 -2.07 -6.11
N HIS A 77 40.33 -2.38 -4.93
CA HIS A 77 39.49 -1.46 -4.13
C HIS A 77 38.27 -0.91 -4.88
N MET A 78 37.73 -1.67 -5.83
CA MET A 78 36.49 -1.32 -6.52
C MET A 78 35.30 -1.85 -5.74
N THR A 79 34.45 -0.96 -5.23
CA THR A 79 33.34 -1.31 -4.34
C THR A 79 31.96 -1.14 -4.99
N LYS A 80 31.83 -0.27 -6.00
CA LYS A 80 30.58 0.00 -6.70
C LYS A 80 30.27 -1.07 -7.75
N TYR A 81 30.05 -2.29 -7.28
CA TYR A 81 29.70 -3.43 -8.12
C TYR A 81 28.63 -4.30 -7.47
N PHE A 82 27.98 -5.13 -8.29
CA PHE A 82 27.17 -6.26 -7.83
C PHE A 82 27.29 -7.43 -8.80
N ILE A 83 26.81 -8.60 -8.40
CA ILE A 83 26.85 -9.81 -9.21
C ILE A 83 25.47 -10.05 -9.81
N PHE A 84 25.42 -10.21 -11.14
CA PHE A 84 24.22 -10.58 -11.87
C PHE A 84 24.10 -12.10 -11.95
N HIS A 85 22.94 -12.62 -11.59
CA HIS A 85 22.62 -14.03 -11.63
C HIS A 85 21.50 -14.31 -12.66
N ASP A 86 21.49 -15.51 -13.25
CA ASP A 86 20.43 -15.94 -14.18
C ASP A 86 19.05 -15.93 -13.52
N TYR A 87 19.00 -16.23 -12.22
CA TYR A 87 17.76 -16.18 -11.46
C TYR A 87 17.23 -14.75 -11.27
N ASP A 88 18.02 -13.70 -11.48
CA ASP A 88 17.52 -12.31 -11.44
C ASP A 88 16.52 -12.05 -12.57
N LEU A 89 16.60 -12.86 -13.65
CA LEU A 89 15.62 -12.87 -14.74
C LEU A 89 14.28 -13.48 -14.30
N ARG A 90 14.26 -14.29 -13.23
CA ARG A 90 13.02 -14.78 -12.64
C ARG A 90 12.43 -13.62 -11.85
N ILE A 91 11.63 -12.79 -12.53
CA ILE A 91 10.95 -11.66 -11.92
C ILE A 91 10.01 -12.18 -10.83
N ASP A 92 10.40 -11.96 -9.58
CA ASP A 92 9.65 -12.39 -8.41
C ASP A 92 8.56 -11.36 -8.05
N ILE A 93 7.31 -11.76 -8.31
CA ILE A 93 6.12 -10.96 -7.98
C ILE A 93 5.94 -10.78 -6.46
N GLU A 94 6.58 -11.63 -5.65
CA GLU A 94 6.53 -11.53 -4.21
C GLU A 94 7.53 -10.50 -3.68
N VAL A 95 8.44 -9.98 -4.50
CA VAL A 95 9.44 -8.98 -4.06
C VAL A 95 9.16 -7.61 -4.65
N LEU A 96 8.82 -7.54 -5.94
CA LEU A 96 8.63 -6.28 -6.64
C LEU A 96 7.31 -5.58 -6.29
N PRO A 97 7.25 -4.24 -6.40
CA PRO A 97 6.02 -3.50 -6.20
C PRO A 97 5.04 -3.72 -7.35
N ILE A 98 3.78 -3.98 -7.00
CA ILE A 98 2.71 -4.35 -7.92
C ILE A 98 1.41 -3.62 -7.56
N TYR A 99 0.56 -3.43 -8.55
CA TYR A 99 -0.86 -3.09 -8.34
C TYR A 99 -1.74 -4.00 -9.21
N ALA A 100 -3.02 -4.08 -8.88
CA ALA A 100 -3.99 -4.85 -9.65
C ALA A 100 -4.95 -3.95 -10.40
N LEU A 101 -5.06 -4.11 -11.73
CA LEU A 101 -5.97 -3.34 -12.57
C LEU A 101 -6.60 -4.25 -13.63
N ASN A 102 -7.92 -4.25 -13.73
CA ASN A 102 -8.67 -4.96 -14.77
C ASN A 102 -8.27 -6.44 -14.96
N LYS A 103 -8.25 -7.23 -13.87
CA LYS A 103 -7.79 -8.64 -13.81
C LYS A 103 -6.31 -8.89 -14.11
N ARG A 104 -5.49 -7.84 -14.17
CA ARG A 104 -4.05 -7.95 -14.39
C ARG A 104 -3.30 -7.47 -13.17
N ILE A 105 -2.20 -8.15 -12.88
CA ILE A 105 -1.20 -7.68 -11.93
C ILE A 105 -0.17 -6.92 -12.76
N GLU A 106 -0.09 -5.62 -12.54
CA GLU A 106 0.88 -4.76 -13.17
C GLU A 106 2.10 -4.63 -12.26
N ARG A 107 3.29 -4.72 -12.87
CA ARG A 107 4.56 -4.59 -12.17
C ARG A 107 5.05 -3.17 -12.31
N VAL A 108 5.51 -2.60 -11.22
CA VAL A 108 6.05 -1.25 -11.22
C VAL A 108 7.57 -1.33 -11.10
N SER A 109 8.27 -0.67 -12.02
CA SER A 109 9.73 -0.58 -11.90
C SER A 109 10.10 0.40 -10.79
N TYR A 110 11.22 0.14 -10.09
CA TYR A 110 11.80 1.11 -9.16
C TYR A 110 12.00 2.48 -9.82
N ASN A 111 12.38 2.48 -11.11
CA ASN A 111 12.53 3.70 -11.89
C ASN A 111 11.27 4.59 -11.83
N ARG A 112 10.09 4.01 -12.07
CA ARG A 112 8.80 4.72 -12.09
C ARG A 112 8.45 5.27 -10.71
N ILE A 113 8.59 4.47 -9.65
CA ILE A 113 8.26 4.90 -8.28
C ILE A 113 9.19 6.03 -7.82
N LEU A 114 10.50 5.87 -8.01
CA LEU A 114 11.48 6.89 -7.67
C LEU A 114 11.26 8.20 -8.43
N SER A 115 10.84 8.11 -9.71
CA SER A 115 10.48 9.29 -10.50
C SER A 115 9.24 9.99 -9.95
N CYS A 116 8.19 9.23 -9.59
CA CYS A 116 6.98 9.76 -8.96
C CYS A 116 7.27 10.39 -7.59
N GLY A 117 8.17 9.80 -6.80
CA GLY A 117 8.67 10.36 -5.54
C GLY A 117 9.66 11.53 -5.71
N ASN A 118 10.00 11.88 -6.95
CA ASN A 118 11.01 12.89 -7.30
C ASN A 118 12.33 12.70 -6.53
N VAL A 119 12.89 11.49 -6.59
CA VAL A 119 14.11 11.15 -5.84
C VAL A 119 15.27 12.11 -6.10
N SER A 120 15.29 12.77 -7.28
CA SER A 120 16.35 13.70 -7.70
C SER A 120 16.52 14.94 -6.80
N LYS A 121 15.50 15.31 -6.01
CA LYS A 121 15.55 16.51 -5.15
C LYS A 121 16.33 16.31 -3.84
N TYR A 122 16.59 15.06 -3.45
CA TYR A 122 17.19 14.72 -2.16
C TYR A 122 18.71 14.68 -2.22
N HIS A 123 19.35 14.95 -1.07
CA HIS A 123 20.80 15.05 -0.96
C HIS A 123 21.42 14.04 0.00
N LYS A 124 20.62 13.45 0.91
CA LYS A 124 21.05 12.37 1.80
C LYS A 124 19.94 11.32 1.88
N ILE A 125 20.15 10.21 1.20
CA ILE A 125 19.16 9.16 1.00
C ILE A 125 19.60 7.93 1.77
N ALA A 126 18.75 7.47 2.69
CA ALA A 126 18.86 6.16 3.29
C ALA A 126 17.87 5.19 2.63
N VAL A 127 18.21 3.90 2.57
CA VAL A 127 17.32 2.86 2.07
C VAL A 127 17.05 1.85 3.19
N LEU A 128 15.78 1.69 3.59
CA LEU A 128 15.37 0.68 4.57
C LEU A 128 15.02 -0.62 3.85
N GLY A 129 15.62 -1.73 4.28
CA GLY A 129 15.27 -3.06 3.81
C GLY A 129 16.13 -3.55 2.66
N ILE A 130 16.57 -4.81 2.78
CA ILE A 130 17.38 -5.49 1.79
C ILE A 130 16.58 -6.68 1.28
N ASN A 131 16.18 -6.60 0.02
CA ASN A 131 15.62 -7.71 -0.73
C ASN A 131 16.57 -8.13 -1.85
N HIS A 132 16.19 -9.18 -2.56
CA HIS A 132 16.92 -9.72 -3.70
C HIS A 132 17.35 -8.64 -4.72
N TYR A 133 16.51 -7.64 -4.96
CA TYR A 133 16.72 -6.64 -6.02
C TYR A 133 17.35 -5.33 -5.52
N ILE A 134 17.88 -5.30 -4.29
CA ILE A 134 18.54 -4.11 -3.73
C ILE A 134 19.63 -3.49 -4.63
N PRO A 135 20.54 -4.24 -5.31
CA PRO A 135 21.53 -3.59 -6.18
C PRO A 135 20.86 -2.82 -7.32
N TYR A 136 19.73 -3.31 -7.83
CA TYR A 136 18.99 -2.66 -8.89
C TYR A 136 18.30 -1.39 -8.39
N LEU A 137 17.67 -1.43 -7.20
CA LEU A 137 17.10 -0.22 -6.58
C LEU A 137 18.17 0.85 -6.38
N LEU A 138 19.29 0.50 -5.74
CA LEU A 138 20.40 1.41 -5.50
C LEU A 138 20.97 1.98 -6.80
N SER A 139 21.02 1.16 -7.86
CA SER A 139 21.46 1.61 -9.17
C SER A 139 20.48 2.61 -9.81
N GLU A 140 19.17 2.43 -9.63
CA GLU A 140 18.16 3.40 -10.11
C GLU A 140 18.25 4.72 -9.35
N ILE A 141 18.41 4.67 -8.02
CA ILE A 141 18.62 5.87 -7.20
C ILE A 141 19.86 6.61 -7.69
N ALA A 142 20.98 5.93 -7.89
CA ALA A 142 22.22 6.53 -8.35
C ALA A 142 22.23 6.96 -9.83
N ILE A 143 21.22 6.58 -10.62
CA ILE A 143 21.03 7.04 -12.00
C ILE A 143 20.14 8.29 -12.04
N GLN A 144 19.09 8.33 -11.21
CA GLN A 144 18.17 9.47 -11.12
C GLN A 144 18.66 10.57 -10.16
N ASN A 145 19.55 10.21 -9.25
CA ASN A 145 20.26 11.07 -8.31
C ASN A 145 21.77 10.76 -8.42
N ASN A 146 22.58 11.29 -7.50
CA ASN A 146 24.00 11.02 -7.39
C ASN A 146 24.23 9.85 -6.43
N TYR A 147 25.06 8.88 -6.82
CA TYR A 147 25.46 7.76 -5.94
C TYR A 147 25.98 8.25 -4.58
N LYS A 148 26.72 9.37 -4.55
CA LYS A 148 27.28 9.95 -3.31
C LYS A 148 26.21 10.44 -2.32
N ASN A 149 24.97 10.61 -2.77
CA ASN A 149 23.86 11.01 -1.92
C ASN A 149 23.21 9.80 -1.24
N ILE A 150 23.55 8.56 -1.60
CA ILE A 150 23.09 7.36 -0.88
C ILE A 150 24.03 7.15 0.31
N VAL A 151 23.56 7.45 1.51
CA VAL A 151 24.42 7.52 2.70
C VAL A 151 24.51 6.18 3.44
N GLU A 152 23.40 5.43 3.50
CA GLU A 152 23.36 4.14 4.20
C GLU A 152 22.20 3.26 3.72
N VAL A 153 22.37 1.95 3.87
CA VAL A 153 21.30 0.95 3.77
C VAL A 153 21.03 0.41 5.17
N ILE A 154 19.79 0.52 5.61
CA ILE A 154 19.35 0.08 6.93
C ILE A 154 18.80 -1.34 6.81
N SER A 155 19.39 -2.29 7.53
CA SER A 155 19.01 -3.69 7.53
C SER A 155 18.65 -4.20 8.92
N HIS A 156 17.72 -5.14 8.97
CA HIS A 156 17.38 -5.91 10.18
C HIS A 156 18.27 -7.14 10.39
N THR A 157 19.05 -7.52 9.38
CA THR A 157 19.91 -8.71 9.40
C THR A 157 21.31 -8.37 8.93
N ASP A 158 22.30 -9.15 9.41
CA ASP A 158 23.65 -9.11 8.86
C ASP A 158 23.60 -9.52 7.39
N THR A 159 23.80 -8.56 6.50
CA THR A 159 23.76 -8.77 5.04
C THR A 159 25.13 -8.55 4.42
N ASP A 160 25.33 -9.21 3.29
CA ASP A 160 26.46 -8.98 2.41
C ASP A 160 26.44 -7.56 1.79
N VAL A 161 27.29 -6.69 2.35
CA VAL A 161 27.51 -5.29 1.94
C VAL A 161 27.86 -5.15 0.45
N ARG A 162 28.36 -6.22 -0.20
CA ARG A 162 28.74 -6.21 -1.62
C ARG A 162 27.54 -6.05 -2.55
N GLN A 163 26.37 -6.58 -2.17
CA GLN A 163 25.12 -6.36 -2.91
C GLN A 163 24.60 -4.92 -2.76
N CYS A 164 25.13 -4.17 -1.79
CA CYS A 164 24.84 -2.75 -1.59
C CYS A 164 25.85 -1.83 -2.28
N MET A 165 26.68 -2.35 -3.20
CA MET A 165 27.64 -1.58 -3.99
C MET A 165 28.61 -0.76 -3.13
N GLY A 166 29.00 -1.26 -1.95
CA GLY A 166 29.91 -0.57 -1.03
C GLY A 166 29.28 0.55 -0.20
N ILE A 167 27.96 0.76 -0.29
CA ILE A 167 27.22 1.63 0.63
C ILE A 167 27.21 0.97 2.02
N PRO A 168 27.46 1.72 3.11
CA PRO A 168 27.39 1.18 4.47
C PRO A 168 26.04 0.50 4.74
N VAL A 169 26.09 -0.71 5.28
CA VAL A 169 24.91 -1.41 5.79
C VAL A 169 24.94 -1.33 7.31
N VAL A 170 23.89 -0.76 7.89
CA VAL A 170 23.79 -0.49 9.33
C VAL A 170 22.45 -0.99 9.87
N THR A 171 22.36 -1.23 11.17
CA THR A 171 21.05 -1.39 11.82
C THR A 171 20.40 -0.03 12.05
N TRP A 172 19.08 0.00 12.26
CA TRP A 172 18.38 1.26 12.60
C TRP A 172 18.98 1.95 13.84
N LYS A 173 19.48 1.18 14.80
CA LYS A 173 20.11 1.72 16.00
C LYS A 173 21.43 2.42 15.69
N GLU A 174 22.20 1.89 14.75
CA GLU A 174 23.51 2.40 14.33
C GLU A 174 23.41 3.54 13.32
N ALA A 175 22.32 3.59 12.54
CA ALA A 175 22.05 4.66 11.58
C ALA A 175 22.15 6.04 12.24
N ASP A 176 22.90 6.95 11.60
CA ASP A 176 23.12 8.31 12.09
C ASP A 176 21.84 9.16 12.03
N LYS A 177 20.85 8.73 11.20
CA LYS A 177 19.56 9.40 10.99
C LYS A 177 19.70 10.84 10.45
N ASP A 178 20.85 11.15 9.88
CA ASP A 178 21.13 12.40 9.17
C ASP A 178 20.89 12.20 7.67
N PHE A 179 19.63 12.01 7.29
CA PHE A 179 19.18 11.91 5.91
C PHE A 179 17.93 12.75 5.68
N ASP A 180 17.73 13.25 4.46
CA ASP A 180 16.54 14.03 4.07
C ASP A 180 15.49 13.18 3.35
N CYS A 181 15.83 11.94 2.99
CA CYS A 181 14.89 10.95 2.46
C CYS A 181 15.18 9.53 2.95
N LEU A 182 14.11 8.82 3.35
CA LEU A 182 14.12 7.38 3.56
C LEU A 182 13.33 6.68 2.46
N ILE A 183 14.00 5.82 1.69
CA ILE A 183 13.36 4.93 0.72
C ILE A 183 13.07 3.61 1.40
N VAL A 184 11.80 3.24 1.53
CA VAL A 184 11.37 1.98 2.14
C VAL A 184 11.28 0.91 1.07
N ASN A 185 12.17 -0.08 1.13
CA ASN A 185 12.29 -1.23 0.23
C ASN A 185 11.97 -2.55 0.93
N GLU A 186 11.13 -2.50 1.96
CA GLU A 186 10.60 -3.67 2.64
C GLU A 186 9.09 -3.61 2.72
N LYS A 187 8.43 -4.76 2.55
CA LYS A 187 6.97 -4.82 2.63
C LYS A 187 6.52 -4.50 4.05
N ARG A 188 5.46 -3.72 4.18
CA ARG A 188 4.93 -3.24 5.46
C ARG A 188 4.81 -4.32 6.54
N GLN A 189 4.36 -5.53 6.20
CA GLN A 189 4.22 -6.64 7.16
C GLN A 189 5.54 -7.25 7.65
N LEU A 190 6.66 -6.97 6.97
CA LEU A 190 7.98 -7.49 7.30
C LEU A 190 8.83 -6.48 8.09
N ILE A 191 8.38 -5.22 8.17
CA ILE A 191 9.10 -4.16 8.85
C ILE A 191 8.92 -4.31 10.38
N ASP A 192 10.00 -4.61 11.08
CA ASP A 192 10.02 -4.69 12.55
C ASP A 192 9.98 -3.30 13.18
N ASN A 193 9.14 -3.10 14.21
CA ASN A 193 8.96 -1.81 14.90
C ASN A 193 8.57 -0.66 13.95
N LEU A 194 7.67 -0.92 13.00
CA LEU A 194 7.23 0.03 11.96
C LEU A 194 6.94 1.45 12.46
N GLU A 195 6.32 1.56 13.65
CA GLU A 195 6.01 2.84 14.28
C GLU A 195 7.23 3.72 14.53
N ILE A 196 8.42 3.14 14.75
CA ILE A 196 9.65 3.91 14.95
C ILE A 196 9.99 4.72 13.69
N TYR A 197 9.76 4.14 12.50
CA TYR A 197 10.06 4.81 11.23
C TYR A 197 8.97 5.81 10.87
N GLU A 198 7.70 5.45 11.05
CA GLU A 198 6.57 6.32 10.72
C GLU A 198 6.46 7.51 11.68
N ASN A 199 6.89 7.36 12.94
CA ASN A 199 6.87 8.46 13.91
C ASN A 199 8.09 9.38 13.82
N ALA A 200 9.10 9.07 13.01
CA ALA A 200 10.16 10.00 12.65
C ALA A 200 9.73 11.00 11.56
N GLU A 201 8.44 10.99 11.17
CA GLU A 201 7.83 11.96 10.27
C GLU A 201 8.09 13.41 10.74
N GLY A 202 8.69 14.20 9.84
CA GLY A 202 9.11 15.58 10.10
C GLY A 202 10.63 15.78 10.04
N ASP A 203 11.41 14.71 10.20
CA ASP A 203 12.87 14.74 10.06
C ASP A 203 13.32 14.49 8.61
N PHE A 204 12.56 13.70 7.84
CA PHE A 204 12.85 13.34 6.44
C PHE A 204 11.58 12.99 5.64
N ASP A 205 11.66 13.04 4.31
CA ASP A 205 10.60 12.56 3.40
C ASP A 205 10.68 11.03 3.21
N ILE A 206 9.55 10.36 3.03
CA ILE A 206 9.49 8.91 2.78
C ILE A 206 9.06 8.62 1.35
N ILE A 207 9.82 7.76 0.65
CA ILE A 207 9.38 7.10 -0.57
C ILE A 207 9.20 5.61 -0.27
N ASP A 208 7.95 5.16 -0.19
CA ASP A 208 7.64 3.73 -0.05
C ASP A 208 7.58 3.08 -1.43
N ILE A 209 8.49 2.14 -1.68
CA ILE A 209 8.55 1.42 -2.95
C ILE A 209 7.29 0.58 -3.17
N TYR A 210 6.59 0.18 -2.11
CA TYR A 210 5.37 -0.63 -2.19
C TYR A 210 4.09 0.19 -2.32
N ASP A 211 4.16 1.52 -2.31
CA ASP A 211 3.03 2.41 -2.64
C ASP A 211 2.81 2.50 -4.17
N ALA A 212 2.76 1.34 -4.82
CA ALA A 212 2.71 1.17 -6.27
C ALA A 212 1.44 1.78 -6.89
N ASP A 213 0.31 1.71 -6.21
CA ASP A 213 -0.98 2.21 -6.71
C ASP A 213 -0.92 3.72 -7.01
N PHE A 214 -0.14 4.50 -6.26
CA PHE A 214 -0.03 5.95 -6.49
C PHE A 214 0.73 6.32 -7.77
N VAL A 215 1.38 5.36 -8.44
CA VAL A 215 1.99 5.61 -9.76
C VAL A 215 1.01 5.44 -10.92
N GLU A 216 -0.18 4.88 -10.69
CA GLU A 216 -1.20 4.62 -11.69
C GLU A 216 -2.26 5.75 -11.69
N PRO A 217 -2.26 6.63 -12.72
CA PRO A 217 -3.19 7.75 -12.77
C PRO A 217 -4.67 7.36 -12.71
N SER A 218 -5.06 6.16 -13.15
CA SER A 218 -6.46 5.73 -13.11
C SER A 218 -7.01 5.50 -11.69
N PHE A 219 -6.15 5.40 -10.68
CA PHE A 219 -6.54 5.27 -9.27
C PHE A 219 -6.69 6.62 -8.57
N TYR A 220 -6.41 7.72 -9.26
CA TYR A 220 -6.64 9.05 -8.74
C TYR A 220 -8.02 9.57 -9.16
N HIS A 221 -8.86 9.89 -8.17
CA HIS A 221 -10.24 10.36 -8.34
C HIS A 221 -10.37 11.83 -7.90
N PRO A 222 -9.86 12.80 -8.69
CA PRO A 222 -9.79 14.21 -8.31
C PRO A 222 -11.15 14.86 -8.02
N GLU A 223 -12.23 14.36 -8.63
CA GLU A 223 -13.59 14.86 -8.41
C GLU A 223 -14.07 14.67 -6.97
N LEU A 224 -13.46 13.77 -6.20
CA LEU A 224 -13.77 13.56 -4.78
C LEU A 224 -13.20 14.63 -3.86
N GLN A 225 -12.29 15.49 -4.35
CA GLN A 225 -11.73 16.59 -3.57
C GLN A 225 -12.78 17.58 -3.06
N LYS A 226 -13.94 17.64 -3.73
CA LYS A 226 -15.10 18.45 -3.29
C LYS A 226 -15.62 18.10 -1.89
N TYR A 227 -15.30 16.91 -1.37
CA TYR A 227 -15.73 16.47 -0.05
C TYR A 227 -14.77 16.87 1.07
N LYS A 228 -13.55 17.32 0.75
CA LYS A 228 -12.56 17.69 1.76
C LYS A 228 -13.11 18.80 2.67
N ASP A 229 -13.06 18.56 3.98
CA ASP A 229 -13.52 19.51 5.01
C ASP A 229 -15.00 19.95 4.87
N LEU A 230 -15.84 19.22 4.14
CA LEU A 230 -17.24 19.58 3.89
C LEU A 230 -18.07 19.77 5.18
N TYR A 231 -17.73 19.03 6.23
CA TYR A 231 -18.36 19.06 7.55
C TYR A 231 -17.35 19.41 8.65
N LYS A 232 -16.40 20.29 8.33
CA LYS A 232 -15.32 20.69 9.24
C LYS A 232 -15.83 21.06 10.64
N GLY A 233 -15.26 20.42 11.65
CA GLY A 233 -15.55 20.70 13.04
C GLY A 233 -16.84 20.07 13.58
N LYS A 234 -17.60 19.33 12.76
CA LYS A 234 -18.86 18.69 13.17
C LYS A 234 -18.63 17.29 13.75
N ARG A 235 -19.65 16.76 14.44
CA ARG A 235 -19.71 15.33 14.74
C ARG A 235 -20.24 14.55 13.52
N ILE A 236 -19.69 13.38 13.28
CA ILE A 236 -20.12 12.46 12.22
C ILE A 236 -20.33 11.07 12.82
N PHE A 237 -21.44 10.42 12.47
CA PHE A 237 -21.71 9.04 12.85
C PHE A 237 -21.28 8.09 11.74
N VAL A 238 -20.45 7.11 12.07
CA VAL A 238 -20.11 5.99 11.19
C VAL A 238 -20.87 4.76 11.71
N ILE A 239 -21.85 4.32 10.93
CA ILE A 239 -22.86 3.36 11.37
C ILE A 239 -22.59 2.01 10.72
N GLY A 240 -22.38 0.99 11.56
CA GLY A 240 -22.28 -0.40 11.15
C GLY A 240 -23.65 -1.04 10.95
N ASN A 241 -23.66 -2.32 10.59
CA ASN A 241 -24.87 -3.12 10.41
C ASN A 241 -25.06 -4.15 11.54
N GLY A 242 -24.39 -4.00 12.68
CA GLY A 242 -24.37 -4.99 13.75
C GLY A 242 -25.67 -5.05 14.56
N PRO A 243 -25.93 -6.16 15.26
CA PRO A 243 -27.22 -6.46 15.89
C PRO A 243 -27.62 -5.53 17.05
N SER A 244 -26.68 -4.76 17.62
CA SER A 244 -26.99 -3.77 18.66
C SER A 244 -27.68 -2.50 18.14
N LEU A 245 -27.61 -2.25 16.82
CA LEU A 245 -28.27 -1.11 16.19
C LEU A 245 -29.79 -1.32 16.23
N THR A 246 -30.56 -0.24 16.32
CA THR A 246 -32.02 -0.30 16.21
C THR A 246 -32.57 0.72 15.23
N ILE A 247 -33.76 0.45 14.69
CA ILE A 247 -34.51 1.43 13.87
C ILE A 247 -34.74 2.74 14.62
N LYS A 248 -34.93 2.68 15.94
CA LYS A 248 -35.09 3.88 16.78
C LYS A 248 -33.83 4.74 16.77
N ASP A 249 -32.65 4.14 16.77
CA ASP A 249 -31.39 4.88 16.73
C ASP A 249 -31.24 5.67 15.42
N LEU A 250 -31.56 5.04 14.28
CA LEU A 250 -31.59 5.70 12.98
C LEU A 250 -32.58 6.87 12.97
N SER A 251 -33.78 6.66 13.52
CA SER A 251 -34.80 7.71 13.65
C SER A 251 -34.35 8.85 14.57
N THR A 252 -33.57 8.58 15.62
CA THR A 252 -32.96 9.61 16.48
C THR A 252 -31.95 10.43 15.70
N LEU A 253 -31.01 9.80 15.01
CA LEU A 253 -30.01 10.49 14.18
C LEU A 253 -30.67 11.40 13.13
N HIS A 254 -31.71 10.90 12.45
CA HIS A 254 -32.48 11.68 11.49
C HIS A 254 -33.14 12.92 12.14
N ARG A 255 -33.81 12.74 13.29
CA ARG A 255 -34.49 13.83 14.01
C ARG A 255 -33.53 14.94 14.42
N HIS A 256 -32.32 14.56 14.84
CA HIS A 256 -31.26 15.50 15.24
C HIS A 256 -30.42 16.02 14.06
N ARG A 257 -30.70 15.54 12.83
CA ARG A 257 -29.99 15.94 11.60
C ARG A 257 -28.49 15.68 11.67
N GLU A 258 -28.13 14.53 12.23
CA GLU A 258 -26.74 14.08 12.31
C GLU A 258 -26.20 13.67 10.95
N ILE A 259 -24.92 13.97 10.72
CA ILE A 259 -24.22 13.56 9.50
C ILE A 259 -23.84 12.10 9.64
N CYS A 260 -24.31 11.27 8.71
CA CYS A 260 -24.20 9.83 8.82
C CYS A 260 -23.51 9.19 7.61
N ILE A 261 -22.53 8.34 7.90
CA ILE A 261 -21.87 7.46 6.94
C ILE A 261 -22.33 6.03 7.24
N VAL A 262 -22.89 5.37 6.23
CA VAL A 262 -23.34 3.97 6.32
C VAL A 262 -22.70 3.12 5.24
N SER A 263 -22.85 1.81 5.34
CA SER A 263 -22.20 0.87 4.41
C SER A 263 -23.04 -0.38 4.08
N ASN A 264 -22.60 -1.08 3.03
CA ASN A 264 -23.12 -2.38 2.58
C ASN A 264 -24.62 -2.37 2.24
N MET A 265 -25.47 -3.13 2.93
CA MET A 265 -26.91 -3.21 2.64
C MET A 265 -27.79 -2.50 3.69
N MET A 266 -27.25 -1.50 4.41
CA MET A 266 -28.00 -0.62 5.31
C MET A 266 -29.28 -0.05 4.65
N TYR A 267 -29.24 0.24 3.35
CA TYR A 267 -30.39 0.76 2.61
C TYR A 267 -31.67 -0.10 2.73
N ARG A 268 -31.54 -1.40 3.03
CA ARG A 268 -32.68 -2.30 3.28
C ARG A 268 -33.50 -1.95 4.52
N ALA A 269 -32.97 -1.12 5.41
CA ALA A 269 -33.71 -0.60 6.56
C ALA A 269 -34.55 0.65 6.24
N TYR A 270 -34.40 1.26 5.06
CA TYR A 270 -35.00 2.56 4.72
C TYR A 270 -36.54 2.56 4.62
N ASP A 271 -37.17 1.41 4.46
CA ASP A 271 -38.64 1.31 4.49
C ASP A 271 -39.21 1.30 5.93
N GLN A 272 -38.34 1.16 6.94
CA GLN A 272 -38.72 1.10 8.35
C GLN A 272 -38.48 2.42 9.09
N THR A 273 -37.89 3.42 8.44
CA THR A 273 -37.54 4.72 9.04
C THR A 273 -37.39 5.80 7.98
N ASP A 274 -37.63 7.06 8.35
CA ASP A 274 -37.37 8.23 7.49
C ASP A 274 -35.88 8.58 7.36
N PHE A 275 -35.02 7.91 8.15
CA PHE A 275 -33.57 8.09 8.09
C PHE A 275 -33.01 7.79 6.70
N ARG A 276 -32.17 8.68 6.17
CA ARG A 276 -31.34 8.49 4.98
C ARG A 276 -29.94 9.00 5.28
N ALA A 277 -28.92 8.23 4.91
CA ALA A 277 -27.53 8.61 5.15
C ALA A 277 -27.04 9.69 4.18
N ASP A 278 -26.08 10.50 4.62
CA ASP A 278 -25.41 11.51 3.81
C ASP A 278 -24.36 10.89 2.88
N PHE A 279 -23.67 9.85 3.36
CA PHE A 279 -22.70 9.07 2.62
C PHE A 279 -22.94 7.57 2.75
N TYR A 280 -22.74 6.89 1.64
CA TYR A 280 -22.87 5.46 1.53
C TYR A 280 -21.60 4.89 0.93
N ILE A 281 -20.96 3.93 1.60
CA ILE A 281 -19.72 3.32 1.11
C ILE A 281 -19.86 1.81 0.91
N MET A 282 -19.34 1.31 -0.20
CA MET A 282 -19.26 -0.12 -0.50
C MET A 282 -17.93 -0.44 -1.19
N CYS A 283 -17.33 -1.58 -0.87
CA CYS A 283 -16.14 -2.09 -1.58
C CYS A 283 -16.16 -3.62 -1.76
N ASP A 284 -17.09 -4.30 -1.11
CA ASP A 284 -17.26 -5.75 -1.24
C ASP A 284 -17.94 -6.06 -2.56
N GLN A 285 -17.29 -6.86 -3.39
CA GLN A 285 -17.73 -7.09 -4.76
C GLN A 285 -19.02 -7.90 -4.84
N ASP A 286 -19.19 -8.84 -3.91
CA ASP A 286 -20.37 -9.69 -3.85
C ASP A 286 -21.58 -8.87 -3.38
N GLY A 287 -21.40 -8.02 -2.36
CA GLY A 287 -22.42 -7.08 -1.91
C GLY A 287 -22.80 -6.05 -2.98
N ILE A 288 -21.84 -5.57 -3.78
CA ILE A 288 -22.10 -4.68 -4.91
C ILE A 288 -22.88 -5.39 -6.03
N ASP A 289 -22.51 -6.63 -6.36
CA ASP A 289 -23.21 -7.45 -7.36
C ASP A 289 -24.66 -7.75 -6.90
N ASP A 290 -24.88 -8.01 -5.62
CA ASP A 290 -26.20 -8.33 -5.06
C ASP A 290 -27.09 -7.09 -4.88
N SER A 291 -26.51 -5.88 -4.84
CA SER A 291 -27.26 -4.62 -4.69
C SER A 291 -27.50 -3.87 -5.99
N GLN A 292 -27.06 -4.38 -7.15
CA GLN A 292 -27.01 -3.65 -8.44
C GLN A 292 -28.31 -2.89 -8.80
N GLU A 293 -29.46 -3.53 -8.62
CA GLU A 293 -30.77 -2.96 -8.98
C GLU A 293 -31.16 -1.80 -8.04
N ASP A 294 -30.65 -1.82 -6.81
CA ASP A 294 -30.97 -0.84 -5.77
C ASP A 294 -30.00 0.33 -5.73
N LEU A 295 -28.75 0.17 -6.22
CA LEU A 295 -27.70 1.18 -6.09
C LEU A 295 -28.11 2.56 -6.61
N SER A 296 -28.88 2.61 -7.71
CA SER A 296 -29.36 3.87 -8.30
C SER A 296 -30.43 4.59 -7.48
N ASN A 297 -31.08 3.86 -6.56
CA ASN A 297 -32.13 4.37 -5.68
C ASN A 297 -31.63 4.75 -4.29
N ILE A 298 -30.36 4.45 -3.95
CA ILE A 298 -29.77 4.84 -2.67
C ILE A 298 -29.60 6.37 -2.67
N PRO A 299 -30.30 7.12 -1.79
CA PRO A 299 -30.12 8.56 -1.70
C PRO A 299 -28.79 8.92 -1.03
N GLY A 300 -28.35 10.16 -1.24
CA GLY A 300 -27.10 10.67 -0.69
C GLY A 300 -25.90 10.42 -1.61
N ASN A 301 -24.70 10.47 -1.05
CA ASN A 301 -23.46 10.28 -1.79
C ASN A 301 -23.03 8.82 -1.75
N LEU A 302 -23.35 8.05 -2.79
CA LEU A 302 -22.90 6.67 -2.95
C LEU A 302 -21.49 6.62 -3.55
N LEU A 303 -20.57 6.02 -2.80
CA LEU A 303 -19.15 5.84 -3.11
C LEU A 303 -18.83 4.34 -3.17
N ILE A 304 -18.33 3.87 -4.32
CA ILE A 304 -17.94 2.47 -4.52
C ILE A 304 -16.42 2.36 -4.69
N GLY A 305 -15.79 1.40 -4.01
CA GLY A 305 -14.37 1.10 -4.18
C GLY A 305 -14.09 0.59 -5.59
N ASP A 306 -13.16 1.22 -6.31
CA ASP A 306 -12.78 0.83 -7.68
C ASP A 306 -12.08 -0.53 -7.75
N GLY A 307 -11.62 -1.06 -6.62
CA GLY A 307 -11.20 -2.45 -6.45
C GLY A 307 -12.23 -3.47 -6.96
N TYR A 308 -13.51 -3.08 -7.04
CA TYR A 308 -14.56 -3.84 -7.74
C TYR A 308 -14.19 -4.20 -9.19
N HIS A 309 -13.57 -3.27 -9.92
CA HIS A 309 -13.19 -3.47 -11.31
C HIS A 309 -11.97 -4.38 -11.51
N VAL A 310 -11.24 -4.71 -10.44
CA VAL A 310 -10.18 -5.71 -10.50
C VAL A 310 -10.73 -7.07 -10.92
N GLU A 311 -11.85 -7.52 -10.36
CA GLU A 311 -12.48 -8.79 -10.77
C GLU A 311 -13.66 -8.60 -11.74
N ARG A 312 -14.30 -7.43 -11.73
CA ARG A 312 -15.46 -7.10 -12.57
C ARG A 312 -15.17 -5.94 -13.56
N PRO A 313 -14.10 -6.02 -14.39
CA PRO A 313 -13.69 -4.90 -15.27
C PRO A 313 -14.73 -4.54 -16.32
N ASN A 314 -15.60 -5.48 -16.71
CA ASN A 314 -16.62 -5.29 -17.73
C ASN A 314 -17.99 -4.88 -17.16
N ARG A 315 -18.06 -4.48 -15.88
CA ARG A 315 -19.29 -4.09 -15.19
C ARG A 315 -19.19 -2.69 -14.57
N PRO A 316 -18.96 -1.63 -15.36
CA PRO A 316 -19.02 -0.27 -14.82
C PRO A 316 -20.46 0.07 -14.40
N ILE A 317 -20.62 0.71 -13.24
CA ILE A 317 -21.91 1.13 -12.71
C ILE A 317 -22.07 2.61 -13.03
N LYS A 318 -23.03 2.94 -13.89
CA LYS A 318 -23.24 4.31 -14.36
C LYS A 318 -23.79 5.20 -13.25
N GLY A 319 -23.33 6.44 -13.20
CA GLY A 319 -23.85 7.45 -12.27
C GLY A 319 -23.35 7.30 -10.83
N ILE A 320 -22.38 6.41 -10.59
CA ILE A 320 -21.76 6.19 -9.28
C ILE A 320 -20.42 6.91 -9.21
N GLN A 321 -20.07 7.37 -8.00
CA GLN A 321 -18.75 7.90 -7.70
C GLN A 321 -17.86 6.76 -7.22
N TYR A 322 -16.68 6.62 -7.82
CA TYR A 322 -15.70 5.63 -7.40
C TYR A 322 -14.65 6.28 -6.52
N TYR A 323 -14.11 5.52 -5.56
CA TYR A 323 -12.89 5.88 -4.82
C TYR A 323 -11.89 4.75 -4.94
N HIS A 324 -10.60 5.06 -4.82
CA HIS A 324 -9.58 4.03 -4.91
C HIS A 324 -9.49 3.18 -3.65
N ASP A 325 -9.53 1.87 -3.82
CA ASP A 325 -9.58 0.92 -2.73
C ASP A 325 -8.20 0.29 -2.49
N LEU A 326 -7.45 0.87 -1.55
CA LEU A 326 -6.04 0.54 -1.32
C LEU A 326 -5.92 -0.77 -0.51
N PHE A 327 -5.49 -1.83 -1.17
CA PHE A 327 -5.23 -3.13 -0.54
C PHE A 327 -3.74 -3.33 -0.26
N THR A 328 -3.39 -3.41 1.02
CA THR A 328 -2.01 -3.68 1.46
C THR A 328 -2.02 -4.78 2.52
N HIS A 329 -1.02 -5.67 2.46
CA HIS A 329 -0.78 -6.61 3.56
C HIS A 329 -0.08 -5.85 4.68
N PHE A 330 -0.62 -5.93 5.90
CA PHE A 330 -0.10 -5.17 7.03
C PHE A 330 0.19 -5.99 8.28
N LEU A 331 -0.50 -7.13 8.52
CA LEU A 331 -0.26 -7.92 9.73
C LEU A 331 1.17 -8.48 9.79
N PRO A 332 1.87 -8.40 10.93
CA PRO A 332 1.35 -8.08 12.27
C PRO A 332 1.27 -6.58 12.61
N ASN A 333 1.76 -5.71 11.72
CA ASN A 333 1.74 -4.26 11.85
C ASN A 333 0.33 -3.66 11.64
N TYR A 334 0.24 -2.34 11.71
CA TYR A 334 -0.99 -1.56 11.49
C TYR A 334 -1.21 -1.23 10.01
N PRO A 335 -2.44 -1.19 9.47
CA PRO A 335 -2.67 -0.59 8.16
C PRO A 335 -2.35 0.91 8.17
N LYS A 336 -2.08 1.49 7.00
CA LYS A 336 -2.03 2.96 6.83
C LYS A 336 -3.44 3.56 7.00
N PHE A 337 -3.52 4.85 7.31
CA PHE A 337 -4.78 5.61 7.41
C PHE A 337 -4.76 6.75 6.38
N SER A 338 -5.73 6.79 5.48
CA SER A 338 -5.79 7.80 4.43
C SER A 338 -6.33 9.13 4.95
N ASN A 339 -5.68 10.21 4.55
CA ASN A 339 -6.14 11.59 4.76
C ASN A 339 -6.61 12.26 3.46
N ASP A 340 -6.71 11.50 2.37
CA ASP A 340 -7.10 12.02 1.06
C ASP A 340 -7.95 11.02 0.28
N LEU A 341 -9.27 11.20 0.34
CA LEU A 341 -10.22 10.37 -0.40
C LEU A 341 -9.93 10.32 -1.90
N SER A 342 -9.41 11.41 -2.50
CA SER A 342 -9.11 11.44 -3.93
C SER A 342 -7.97 10.50 -4.33
N LYS A 343 -7.13 10.10 -3.37
CA LYS A 343 -6.06 9.10 -3.56
C LYS A 343 -6.48 7.70 -3.12
N GLY A 344 -7.63 7.57 -2.48
CA GLY A 344 -8.18 6.30 -2.02
C GLY A 344 -8.23 6.13 -0.50
N LEU A 345 -8.79 5.02 -0.07
CA LEU A 345 -8.96 4.63 1.33
C LEU A 345 -8.31 3.26 1.55
N TYR A 346 -7.57 3.10 2.65
CA TYR A 346 -6.94 1.82 2.98
C TYR A 346 -7.96 0.82 3.51
N ARG A 347 -7.88 -0.42 3.03
CA ARG A 347 -8.62 -1.54 3.60
C ARG A 347 -8.07 -1.92 4.97
N GLY A 348 -8.98 -2.21 5.89
CA GLY A 348 -8.66 -2.62 7.26
C GLY A 348 -9.33 -3.92 7.71
N GLY A 349 -9.79 -4.77 6.78
CA GLY A 349 -10.60 -5.96 7.12
C GLY A 349 -12.06 -5.64 7.50
N THR A 350 -12.48 -4.38 7.44
CA THR A 350 -13.86 -3.95 7.64
C THR A 350 -14.13 -2.64 6.89
N ILE A 351 -15.30 -2.51 6.26
CA ILE A 351 -15.72 -1.28 5.56
C ILE A 351 -15.88 -0.10 6.51
N THR A 352 -16.11 -0.36 7.81
CA THR A 352 -16.16 0.70 8.84
C THR A 352 -14.84 1.48 8.91
N TYR A 353 -13.70 0.84 8.63
CA TYR A 353 -12.41 1.52 8.60
C TYR A 353 -12.31 2.53 7.44
N ASN A 354 -12.86 2.21 6.27
CA ASN A 354 -13.03 3.15 5.16
C ASN A 354 -13.97 4.31 5.58
N GLY A 355 -15.04 4.01 6.32
CA GLY A 355 -15.96 5.02 6.85
C GLY A 355 -15.30 5.99 7.84
N LEU A 356 -14.42 5.50 8.70
CA LEU A 356 -13.62 6.33 9.62
C LEU A 356 -12.68 7.28 8.85
N GLN A 357 -11.98 6.78 7.83
CA GLN A 357 -11.12 7.60 6.97
C GLN A 357 -11.92 8.66 6.19
N LEU A 358 -13.10 8.30 5.67
CA LEU A 358 -14.01 9.25 5.04
C LEU A 358 -14.49 10.32 6.02
N ALA A 359 -14.93 9.96 7.23
CA ALA A 359 -15.36 10.93 8.24
C ALA A 359 -14.24 11.92 8.61
N ALA A 360 -13.00 11.44 8.73
CA ALA A 360 -11.84 12.29 8.95
C ALA A 360 -11.60 13.24 7.75
N TYR A 361 -11.70 12.76 6.51
CA TYR A 361 -11.56 13.57 5.30
C TYR A 361 -12.65 14.65 5.16
N LEU A 362 -13.86 14.34 5.61
CA LEU A 362 -14.98 15.30 5.69
C LEU A 362 -14.75 16.38 6.76
N GLY A 363 -13.70 16.26 7.59
CA GLY A 363 -13.29 17.25 8.58
C GLY A 363 -13.96 17.08 9.95
N ALA A 364 -14.45 15.88 10.30
CA ALA A 364 -15.08 15.64 11.59
C ALA A 364 -14.18 16.04 12.77
N LYS A 365 -14.77 16.68 13.80
CA LYS A 365 -14.10 16.87 15.10
C LYS A 365 -14.25 15.64 15.99
N GLU A 366 -15.42 15.03 15.93
CA GLU A 366 -15.80 13.85 16.71
C GLU A 366 -16.44 12.84 15.78
N ILE A 367 -16.00 11.60 15.83
CA ILE A 367 -16.54 10.49 15.05
C ILE A 367 -17.15 9.49 16.02
N TYR A 368 -18.43 9.17 15.86
CA TYR A 368 -19.14 8.23 16.72
C TYR A 368 -19.44 6.95 15.94
N LEU A 369 -18.93 5.82 16.44
CA LEU A 369 -19.32 4.50 15.95
C LEU A 369 -20.65 4.08 16.56
N LEU A 370 -21.56 3.57 15.75
CA LEU A 370 -22.85 3.03 16.20
C LEU A 370 -23.19 1.76 15.43
N GLY A 371 -23.67 0.70 16.12
CA GLY A 371 -23.93 -0.59 15.48
C GLY A 371 -22.67 -1.32 15.02
N VAL A 372 -21.53 -1.09 15.69
CA VAL A 372 -20.23 -1.72 15.39
C VAL A 372 -19.88 -2.72 16.49
N ASP A 373 -20.62 -3.83 16.53
CA ASP A 373 -20.55 -4.80 17.62
C ASP A 373 -19.23 -5.58 17.71
N HIS A 374 -18.53 -5.80 16.59
CA HIS A 374 -17.30 -6.62 16.53
C HIS A 374 -17.48 -8.04 17.15
N SER A 375 -18.68 -8.61 17.00
CA SER A 375 -19.03 -9.94 17.51
C SER A 375 -19.54 -10.87 16.40
N TYR A 376 -19.03 -10.68 15.18
CA TYR A 376 -19.46 -11.41 13.99
C TYR A 376 -19.29 -12.92 14.17
N LEU A 377 -20.32 -13.68 13.78
CA LEU A 377 -20.27 -15.14 13.78
C LEU A 377 -19.48 -15.64 12.57
N ASN A 378 -18.87 -16.83 12.69
CA ASN A 378 -18.13 -17.47 11.58
C ASN A 378 -19.01 -17.81 10.36
N ASN A 379 -20.33 -17.74 10.49
CA ASN A 379 -21.25 -17.73 9.36
C ASN A 379 -21.61 -16.28 9.01
N SER A 380 -21.06 -15.76 7.92
CA SER A 380 -21.23 -14.34 7.56
C SER A 380 -22.68 -13.95 7.24
N THR A 381 -23.52 -14.89 6.81
CA THR A 381 -24.91 -14.66 6.43
C THR A 381 -25.92 -15.00 7.53
N ALA A 382 -25.43 -15.27 8.74
CA ALA A 382 -26.26 -15.46 9.93
C ALA A 382 -27.10 -14.21 10.21
N GLU A 383 -28.39 -14.39 10.53
CA GLU A 383 -29.30 -13.28 10.81
C GLU A 383 -28.86 -12.50 12.05
N GLU A 384 -28.21 -13.18 13.00
CA GLU A 384 -27.70 -12.64 14.26
C GLU A 384 -26.55 -11.65 14.07
N ASN A 385 -25.94 -11.60 12.87
CA ASN A 385 -24.92 -10.60 12.56
C ASN A 385 -25.51 -9.22 12.25
N HIS A 386 -26.83 -9.11 12.06
CA HIS A 386 -27.47 -7.91 11.55
C HIS A 386 -28.67 -7.44 12.38
N PHE A 387 -28.91 -6.13 12.40
CA PHE A 387 -30.01 -5.51 13.15
C PHE A 387 -31.38 -5.64 12.50
N ILE A 388 -31.42 -5.90 11.19
CA ILE A 388 -32.67 -6.17 10.47
C ILE A 388 -32.78 -7.64 10.12
N LYS A 389 -34.03 -8.12 10.09
CA LYS A 389 -34.36 -9.45 9.59
C LYS A 389 -34.25 -9.48 8.07
N ASN A 390 -33.93 -10.65 7.52
CA ASN A 390 -33.77 -10.88 6.08
C ASN A 390 -32.75 -9.93 5.46
N TYR A 391 -31.66 -9.63 6.19
CA TYR A 391 -30.56 -8.84 5.64
C TYR A 391 -30.03 -9.48 4.35
N TYR A 392 -29.95 -10.81 4.33
CA TYR A 392 -29.76 -11.62 3.13
C TYR A 392 -31.04 -12.40 2.78
N SER A 393 -31.41 -12.38 1.50
CA SER A 393 -32.43 -13.26 0.94
C SER A 393 -31.95 -14.72 0.93
N GLN A 394 -32.87 -15.67 0.80
CA GLN A 394 -32.49 -17.09 0.71
C GLN A 394 -31.63 -17.39 -0.54
N GLU A 395 -31.88 -16.66 -1.63
CA GLU A 395 -31.10 -16.77 -2.87
C GLU A 395 -29.70 -16.18 -2.71
N GLU A 396 -29.55 -15.07 -1.98
CA GLU A 396 -28.25 -14.49 -1.62
C GLU A 396 -27.45 -15.42 -0.73
N LYS A 397 -28.08 -16.01 0.29
CA LYS A 397 -27.44 -17.02 1.17
C LYS A 397 -26.89 -18.18 0.35
N LYS A 398 -27.71 -18.72 -0.55
CA LYS A 398 -27.30 -19.80 -1.45
C LYS A 398 -26.15 -19.39 -2.37
N ARG A 399 -26.21 -18.21 -2.99
CA ARG A 399 -25.12 -17.67 -3.83
C ARG A 399 -23.83 -17.49 -3.02
N TYR A 400 -23.92 -17.00 -1.79
CA TYR A 400 -22.79 -16.83 -0.89
C TYR A 400 -22.16 -18.19 -0.54
N GLU A 401 -22.96 -19.18 -0.17
CA GLU A 401 -22.50 -20.55 0.09
C GLU A 401 -21.83 -21.17 -1.13
N GLU A 402 -22.39 -20.99 -2.32
CA GLU A 402 -21.81 -21.49 -3.58
C GLU A 402 -20.46 -20.83 -3.91
N ARG A 403 -20.36 -19.49 -3.78
CA ARG A 403 -19.11 -18.74 -4.01
C ARG A 403 -18.02 -19.11 -3.01
N ASN A 404 -18.41 -19.47 -1.77
CA ASN A 404 -17.49 -19.74 -0.66
C ASN A 404 -17.34 -21.24 -0.34
N LYS A 405 -17.88 -22.13 -1.16
CA LYS A 405 -17.84 -23.58 -0.93
C LYS A 405 -16.41 -24.14 -0.77
N GLU A 406 -15.44 -23.48 -1.40
CA GLU A 406 -14.01 -23.82 -1.36
C GLU A 406 -13.17 -22.81 -0.54
N ARG A 407 -13.81 -21.79 0.04
CA ARG A 407 -13.17 -20.71 0.80
C ARG A 407 -13.78 -20.61 2.19
N VAL A 408 -13.00 -20.95 3.20
CA VAL A 408 -13.28 -20.43 4.54
C VAL A 408 -12.87 -18.96 4.51
N ILE A 409 -13.83 -18.04 4.49
CA ILE A 409 -13.57 -16.62 4.74
C ILE A 409 -13.81 -16.39 6.23
N PRO A 410 -12.82 -16.59 7.11
CA PRO A 410 -12.96 -16.15 8.48
C PRO A 410 -13.19 -14.64 8.46
N PHE A 411 -14.07 -14.14 9.32
CA PHE A 411 -14.05 -12.74 9.69
C PHE A 411 -12.61 -12.42 10.13
N GLU A 412 -11.96 -11.49 9.45
CA GLU A 412 -10.58 -11.12 9.74
C GLU A 412 -10.52 -10.23 10.99
N ALA A 413 -11.04 -10.75 12.11
CA ALA A 413 -11.20 -10.03 13.37
C ALA A 413 -9.91 -9.33 13.79
N ASP A 414 -8.78 -10.03 13.65
CA ASP A 414 -7.46 -9.51 13.99
C ASP A 414 -7.04 -8.34 13.08
N LYS A 415 -7.36 -8.39 11.78
CA LYS A 415 -7.11 -7.29 10.85
C LYS A 415 -8.00 -6.09 11.16
N ALA A 416 -9.30 -6.33 11.40
CA ALA A 416 -10.24 -5.29 11.77
C ALA A 416 -9.86 -4.62 13.10
N LEU A 417 -9.45 -5.41 14.10
CA LEU A 417 -8.97 -4.89 15.37
C LEU A 417 -7.73 -4.02 15.19
N LYS A 418 -6.73 -4.49 14.43
CA LYS A 418 -5.54 -3.70 14.07
C LYS A 418 -5.89 -2.42 13.33
N ALA A 419 -6.87 -2.45 12.42
CA ALA A 419 -7.33 -1.25 11.73
C ALA A 419 -8.00 -0.24 12.68
N TYR A 420 -8.81 -0.70 13.62
CA TYR A 420 -9.38 0.20 14.63
C TYR A 420 -8.30 0.79 15.54
N GLU A 421 -7.32 0.00 15.97
CA GLU A 421 -6.15 0.49 16.73
C GLU A 421 -5.39 1.57 15.94
N ALA A 422 -5.17 1.36 14.64
CA ALA A 422 -4.55 2.34 13.76
C ALA A 422 -5.36 3.65 13.67
N ALA A 423 -6.68 3.55 13.52
CA ALA A 423 -7.57 4.73 13.50
C ALA A 423 -7.53 5.49 14.84
N GLU A 424 -7.47 4.78 15.97
CA GLU A 424 -7.39 5.40 17.29
C GLU A 424 -6.08 6.17 17.47
N LEU A 425 -4.94 5.54 17.13
CA LEU A 425 -3.62 6.18 17.12
C LEU A 425 -3.59 7.40 16.21
N TYR A 426 -4.16 7.28 15.01
CA TYR A 426 -4.23 8.36 14.04
C TYR A 426 -5.04 9.54 14.57
N SER A 427 -6.25 9.30 15.10
CA SER A 427 -7.12 10.37 15.59
C SER A 427 -6.46 11.21 16.69
N ARG A 428 -5.76 10.57 17.63
CA ARG A 428 -5.05 11.25 18.73
C ARG A 428 -3.99 12.24 18.25
N LYS A 429 -3.37 11.97 17.10
CA LYS A 429 -2.34 12.82 16.50
C LYS A 429 -2.91 13.93 15.58
N HIS A 430 -4.14 13.78 15.09
CA HIS A 430 -4.68 14.61 14.00
C HIS A 430 -5.86 15.52 14.40
N GLY A 431 -6.04 15.77 15.69
CA GLY A 431 -6.92 16.84 16.18
C GLY A 431 -8.43 16.52 16.16
N PHE A 432 -8.81 15.26 15.94
CA PHE A 432 -10.17 14.75 16.08
C PHE A 432 -10.19 13.52 17.00
N ARG A 433 -11.37 13.05 17.40
CA ARG A 433 -11.50 11.87 18.27
C ARG A 433 -12.54 10.90 17.74
N ILE A 434 -12.34 9.62 18.01
CA ILE A 434 -13.25 8.53 17.69
C ILE A 434 -13.80 7.97 19.00
N TYR A 435 -15.12 7.79 19.07
CA TYR A 435 -15.85 7.27 20.22
C TYR A 435 -16.70 6.08 19.80
N ASN A 436 -16.87 5.11 20.71
CA ASN A 436 -17.80 4.01 20.53
C ASN A 436 -19.13 4.31 21.24
N ALA A 437 -20.17 4.65 20.47
CA ALA A 437 -21.54 4.83 20.96
C ALA A 437 -22.39 3.55 20.79
N THR A 438 -21.82 2.46 20.28
CA THR A 438 -22.51 1.17 20.11
C THR A 438 -22.95 0.62 21.48
N ARG A 439 -24.19 0.13 21.57
CA ARG A 439 -24.68 -0.51 22.80
C ARG A 439 -24.07 -1.91 22.93
N GLY A 440 -23.16 -2.09 23.88
CA GLY A 440 -22.45 -3.36 24.07
C GLY A 440 -21.42 -3.63 22.97
N GLY A 441 -21.42 -4.84 22.43
CA GLY A 441 -20.39 -5.32 21.51
C GLY A 441 -19.08 -5.66 22.21
N LYS A 442 -18.06 -6.01 21.42
CA LYS A 442 -16.71 -6.41 21.84
C LYS A 442 -15.61 -5.41 21.41
N LEU A 443 -15.98 -4.32 20.75
CA LEU A 443 -15.03 -3.30 20.29
C LEU A 443 -14.68 -2.34 21.44
N GLU A 444 -13.51 -2.54 22.05
CA GLU A 444 -13.04 -1.74 23.20
C GLU A 444 -11.86 -0.82 22.87
N VAL A 445 -11.52 -0.67 21.58
CA VAL A 445 -10.39 0.18 21.13
C VAL A 445 -10.64 1.67 21.39
N PHE A 446 -11.89 2.12 21.25
CA PHE A 446 -12.28 3.53 21.36
C PHE A 446 -12.97 3.80 22.70
N GLU A 447 -12.87 5.04 23.18
CA GLU A 447 -13.59 5.48 24.37
C GLU A 447 -15.10 5.31 24.17
N ARG A 448 -15.75 4.65 25.13
CA ARG A 448 -17.17 4.34 25.07
C ARG A 448 -18.00 5.47 25.63
N VAL A 449 -19.05 5.84 24.90
CA VAL A 449 -20.03 6.86 25.31
C VAL A 449 -21.44 6.29 25.22
N ALA A 450 -22.35 6.76 26.06
CA ALA A 450 -23.75 6.36 25.97
C ALA A 450 -24.42 7.12 24.83
N PHE A 451 -24.91 6.40 23.81
CA PHE A 451 -25.55 7.01 22.64
C PHE A 451 -26.70 7.94 23.02
N ASP A 452 -27.57 7.49 23.93
CA ASP A 452 -28.77 8.24 24.31
C ASP A 452 -28.40 9.59 24.98
N SER A 453 -27.32 9.63 25.76
CA SER A 453 -26.83 10.86 26.41
C SER A 453 -26.19 11.88 25.46
N LEU A 454 -25.95 11.54 24.18
CA LEU A 454 -25.48 12.51 23.18
C LEU A 454 -26.57 13.48 22.70
N PHE A 455 -27.82 13.22 23.12
CA PHE A 455 -29.03 13.96 22.72
C PHE A 455 -29.87 14.40 23.93
N GLU A 456 -29.32 14.23 25.14
CA GLU A 456 -29.87 14.79 26.37
C GLU A 456 -29.32 16.22 26.52
N ASP A 457 -30.21 17.20 26.76
CA ASP A 457 -29.84 18.59 27.03
C ASP A 457 -29.34 18.79 28.48
#